data_AF-A0A2E2AM38-F1
#
_entry.id   AF-A0A2E2AM38-F1
#
_cell.length_a   1.000
_cell.length_b   1.000
_cell.length_c   1.000
_cell.angle_alpha   90.00
_cell.angle_beta   90.00
_cell.angle_gamma   90.00
#
_symmetry.space_group_name_H-M   'P 1'
#
loop_
_entity.id
_entity.type
_entity.pdbx_description
1 polymer ?
#
loop_
_entity_poly.entity_id
_entity_poly.type
_entity_poly.pdbx_seq_one_letter_code
_entity_poly.pdbx_strand_id
1 'polypeptide(L)'
;MDIRSRVGDRGNEEGLLGLALDRDFSANGFFYSYYSAASPKRSVISRFSVSTDAPNRADPDSELVIMEVAQPFFNHKGGQIRFGPDGFLYIPFGDGGSRGDPTATVRTARACLARFSASTPAG
;
A
#
# COMPACT_ATOMS: atom_id res chain seq x y z
N MET A 1 -0.39 -9.94 11.25
CA MET A 1 -0.99 -8.61 11.00
C MET A 1 -2.49 -8.74 10.89
N ASP A 2 -3.20 -7.97 11.70
CA ASP A 2 -4.65 -7.77 11.60
C ASP A 2 -4.91 -6.27 11.51
N ILE A 3 -5.35 -5.82 10.34
CA ILE A 3 -5.70 -4.41 10.07
C ILE A 3 -7.17 -4.27 9.65
N ARG A 4 -8.03 -5.23 10.00
CA ARG A 4 -9.45 -5.22 9.57
C ARG A 4 -10.18 -3.93 9.96
N SER A 5 -9.78 -3.29 11.07
CA SER A 5 -10.34 -2.00 11.50
C SER A 5 -10.00 -0.82 10.58
N ARG A 6 -8.96 -0.95 9.74
CA ARG A 6 -8.46 0.08 8.81
C ARG A 6 -8.92 -0.17 7.37
N VAL A 7 -9.30 -1.41 7.05
CA VAL A 7 -9.66 -1.86 5.71
C VAL A 7 -11.16 -1.64 5.47
N GLY A 8 -11.49 -0.92 4.39
CA GLY A 8 -12.81 -0.97 3.78
C GLY A 8 -12.89 -2.15 2.82
N ASP A 9 -13.91 -2.98 2.97
CA ASP A 9 -14.11 -4.24 2.23
C ASP A 9 -15.58 -4.45 1.79
N ARG A 10 -16.38 -3.38 1.82
CA ARG A 10 -17.82 -3.44 1.50
C ARG A 10 -18.12 -3.39 0.01
N GLY A 11 -17.10 -3.21 -0.83
CA GLY A 11 -17.18 -3.08 -2.27
C GLY A 11 -16.46 -4.21 -3.00
N ASN A 12 -16.76 -4.40 -4.29
CA ASN A 12 -16.31 -5.56 -5.07
C ASN A 12 -14.78 -5.77 -5.08
N GLU A 13 -14.00 -4.70 -5.28
CA GLU A 13 -12.53 -4.76 -5.31
C GLU A 13 -11.90 -4.08 -4.09
N GLU A 14 -12.67 -3.85 -3.02
CA GLU A 14 -12.17 -3.25 -1.79
C GLU A 14 -11.61 -4.34 -0.86
N GLY A 15 -10.58 -4.01 -0.08
CA GLY A 15 -9.94 -4.97 0.81
C GLY A 15 -8.42 -4.76 0.90
N LEU A 16 -7.72 -5.81 1.32
CA LEU A 16 -6.26 -5.93 1.16
C LEU A 16 -5.99 -6.39 -0.27
N LEU A 17 -5.30 -5.58 -1.07
CA LEU A 17 -5.18 -5.77 -2.52
C LEU A 17 -3.79 -6.22 -2.94
N GLY A 18 -2.75 -5.80 -2.21
CA GLY A 18 -1.38 -6.08 -2.57
C GLY A 18 -0.44 -6.16 -1.37
N LEU A 19 0.61 -6.96 -1.54
CA LEU A 19 1.73 -7.04 -0.61
C LEU A 19 3.05 -7.19 -1.38
N ALA A 20 4.07 -6.46 -0.96
CA ALA A 20 5.44 -6.63 -1.45
C ALA A 20 6.41 -6.63 -0.27
N LEU A 21 7.33 -7.61 -0.24
CA LEU A 21 8.45 -7.58 0.71
C LEU A 21 9.47 -6.53 0.26
N ASP A 22 10.08 -5.85 1.21
CA ASP A 22 11.24 -5.01 0.94
C ASP A 22 12.38 -5.86 0.35
N ARG A 23 13.23 -5.25 -0.49
CA ARG A 23 14.35 -5.98 -1.12
C ARG A 23 15.34 -6.51 -0.08
N ASP A 24 15.46 -5.82 1.03
CA ASP A 24 16.32 -6.20 2.16
C ASP A 24 15.50 -6.81 3.31
N PHE A 25 14.34 -7.43 3.02
CA PHE A 25 13.43 -7.97 4.04
C PHE A 25 14.12 -8.91 5.04
N SER A 26 15.07 -9.73 4.60
CA SER A 26 15.81 -10.62 5.50
C SER A 26 16.67 -9.88 6.53
N ALA A 27 17.02 -8.63 6.26
CA ALA A 27 17.80 -7.77 7.15
C ALA A 27 16.93 -6.77 7.93
N ASN A 28 15.88 -6.22 7.31
CA ASN A 28 15.09 -5.12 7.87
C ASN A 28 13.66 -5.51 8.31
N GLY A 29 13.14 -6.64 7.86
CA GLY A 29 11.79 -7.10 8.20
C GLY A 29 10.65 -6.24 7.64
N PHE A 30 10.92 -5.34 6.70
CA PHE A 30 9.91 -4.42 6.16
C PHE A 30 9.12 -4.99 4.99
N PHE A 31 7.83 -4.71 4.95
CA PHE A 31 6.99 -5.03 3.81
C PHE A 31 5.96 -3.92 3.59
N TYR A 32 5.42 -3.88 2.38
CA TYR A 32 4.49 -2.86 1.94
C TYR A 32 3.14 -3.50 1.65
N SER A 33 2.08 -2.84 2.07
CA SER A 33 0.70 -3.23 1.84
C SER A 33 0.00 -2.17 1.00
N TYR A 34 -0.82 -2.63 0.06
CA TYR A 34 -1.82 -1.81 -0.62
C TYR A 34 -3.20 -2.32 -0.18
N TYR A 35 -3.97 -1.49 0.51
CA TYR A 35 -5.36 -1.77 0.89
C TYR A 35 -6.31 -0.60 0.62
N SER A 36 -7.61 -0.87 0.57
CA SER A 36 -8.67 0.14 0.54
C SER A 36 -9.05 0.54 1.96
N ALA A 37 -9.15 1.83 2.26
CA ALA A 37 -9.69 2.34 3.52
C ALA A 37 -11.10 2.91 3.32
N ALA A 38 -11.95 2.77 4.33
CA ALA A 38 -13.26 3.42 4.39
C ALA A 38 -13.15 4.77 5.12
N SER A 39 -13.99 5.73 4.73
CA SER A 39 -14.20 7.01 5.46
C SER A 39 -12.95 7.89 5.66
N PRO A 40 -12.48 8.64 4.64
CA PRO A 40 -12.98 8.63 3.26
C PRO A 40 -12.46 7.42 2.48
N LYS A 41 -13.21 7.05 1.42
CA LYS A 41 -12.82 5.97 0.50
C LYS A 41 -11.55 6.34 -0.26
N ARG A 42 -10.49 5.55 -0.04
CA ARG A 42 -9.17 5.78 -0.62
C ARG A 42 -8.35 4.51 -0.66
N SER A 43 -7.33 4.52 -1.49
CA SER A 43 -6.26 3.53 -1.51
C SER A 43 -5.14 3.99 -0.60
N VAL A 44 -4.68 3.10 0.28
CA VAL A 44 -3.59 3.36 1.21
C VAL A 44 -2.43 2.43 0.89
N ILE A 45 -1.24 3.02 0.76
CA ILE A 45 0.02 2.31 0.65
C ILE A 45 0.78 2.56 1.93
N SER A 46 1.07 1.48 2.65
CA SER A 46 1.73 1.54 3.96
C SER A 46 2.90 0.58 4.01
N ARG A 47 3.96 0.99 4.71
CA ARG A 47 5.04 0.10 5.14
C ARG A 47 4.72 -0.42 6.53
N PHE A 48 5.03 -1.68 6.79
CA PHE A 48 4.95 -2.35 8.09
C PHE A 48 6.26 -3.08 8.35
N SER A 49 6.43 -3.56 9.58
CA SER A 49 7.54 -4.42 10.00
C SER A 49 7.03 -5.72 10.62
N VAL A 50 7.87 -6.76 10.57
CA VAL A 50 7.66 -7.95 11.40
C VAL A 50 8.00 -7.66 12.87
N SER A 51 7.33 -8.35 13.78
CA SER A 51 7.60 -8.29 15.20
C SER A 51 9.03 -8.73 15.48
N THR A 52 9.72 -7.99 16.35
CA THR A 52 11.07 -8.34 16.84
C THR A 52 11.09 -9.66 17.60
N ASP A 53 9.99 -9.99 18.27
CA ASP A 53 9.89 -11.16 19.15
C ASP A 53 9.36 -12.39 18.42
N ALA A 54 8.71 -12.19 17.27
CA ALA A 54 8.15 -13.24 16.43
C ALA A 54 8.29 -12.84 14.95
N PRO A 55 9.41 -13.15 14.27
CA PRO A 55 9.70 -12.69 12.91
C PRO A 55 8.75 -13.26 11.83
N ASN A 56 7.92 -14.24 12.20
CA ASN A 56 6.83 -14.76 11.36
C ASN A 56 5.48 -14.04 11.59
N ARG A 57 5.44 -13.03 12.46
CA ARG A 57 4.26 -12.21 12.75
C ARG A 57 4.52 -10.77 12.38
N ALA A 58 3.72 -10.25 11.46
CA ALA A 58 3.70 -8.83 11.19
C ALA A 58 3.03 -8.02 12.31
N ASP A 59 3.67 -6.91 12.70
CA ASP A 59 3.23 -5.98 13.74
C ASP A 59 2.26 -4.93 13.15
N PRO A 60 0.95 -4.97 13.49
CA PRO A 60 -0.01 -4.01 12.97
C PRO A 60 0.21 -2.58 13.49
N ASP A 61 0.94 -2.38 14.58
CA ASP A 61 1.18 -1.06 15.17
C ASP A 61 2.38 -0.35 14.55
N SER A 62 3.17 -1.07 13.75
CA SER A 62 4.32 -0.54 13.01
C SER A 62 3.99 0.22 11.71
N GLU A 63 2.71 0.52 11.47
CA GLU A 63 2.25 1.14 10.23
C GLU A 63 2.90 2.51 9.99
N LEU A 64 3.54 2.65 8.83
CA LEU A 64 3.92 3.94 8.27
C LEU A 64 3.19 4.14 6.94
N VAL A 65 2.22 5.05 6.92
CA VAL A 65 1.52 5.43 5.69
C VAL A 65 2.47 6.18 4.77
N ILE A 66 2.68 5.64 3.58
CA ILE A 66 3.58 6.18 2.55
C ILE A 66 2.82 7.09 1.60
N MET A 67 1.62 6.67 1.20
CA MET A 67 0.80 7.39 0.24
C MET A 67 -0.68 7.04 0.42
N GLU A 68 -1.53 8.04 0.21
CA GLU A 68 -2.99 7.86 0.12
C GLU A 68 -3.48 8.46 -1.20
N VAL A 69 -4.36 7.73 -1.90
CA VAL A 69 -4.95 8.16 -3.17
C VAL A 69 -6.47 8.07 -3.06
N ALA A 70 -7.17 9.18 -3.29
CA ALA A 70 -8.62 9.18 -3.33
C ALA A 70 -9.14 8.26 -4.45
N GLN A 71 -9.93 7.25 -4.07
CA GLN A 71 -10.58 6.31 -5.00
C GLN A 71 -12.00 6.04 -4.49
N PRO A 72 -12.97 6.94 -4.77
CA PRO A 72 -14.28 6.92 -4.13
C PRO A 72 -15.20 5.80 -4.63
N PHE A 73 -14.97 5.23 -5.81
CA PHE A 73 -15.77 4.12 -6.33
C PHE A 73 -15.20 2.77 -5.88
N PHE A 74 -16.05 1.74 -5.90
CA PHE A 74 -15.75 0.43 -5.29
C PHE A 74 -15.01 -0.55 -6.22
N ASN A 75 -14.77 -0.17 -7.47
CA ASN A 75 -14.18 -1.00 -8.51
C ASN A 75 -13.01 -0.29 -9.20
N HIS A 76 -12.24 -1.03 -9.99
CA HIS A 76 -11.01 -0.61 -10.65
C HIS A 76 -10.00 0.02 -9.69
N LYS A 77 -9.68 -0.71 -8.61
CA LYS A 77 -8.67 -0.30 -7.63
C LYS A 77 -7.25 -0.59 -8.12
N GLY A 78 -7.08 -1.65 -8.90
CA GLY A 78 -5.77 -2.22 -9.18
C GLY A 78 -5.40 -3.20 -8.06
N GLY A 79 -4.17 -3.10 -7.54
CA GLY A 79 -3.74 -3.93 -6.40
C GLY A 79 -2.34 -4.50 -6.53
N GLN A 80 -1.72 -4.42 -7.71
CA GLN A 80 -0.34 -4.83 -7.86
C GLN A 80 0.59 -3.86 -7.11
N ILE A 81 1.57 -4.42 -6.41
CA ILE A 81 2.65 -3.70 -5.77
C ILE A 81 3.92 -4.55 -5.93
N ARG A 82 5.00 -3.96 -6.44
CA ARG A 82 6.23 -4.71 -6.71
C ARG A 82 7.45 -3.80 -6.80
N PHE A 83 8.59 -4.29 -6.31
CA PHE A 83 9.88 -3.67 -6.61
C PHE A 83 10.35 -3.96 -8.03
N GLY A 84 10.70 -2.90 -8.76
CA GLY A 84 11.38 -2.98 -10.05
C GLY A 84 12.86 -3.34 -9.90
N PRO A 85 13.51 -3.72 -11.01
CA PRO A 85 14.94 -4.06 -11.01
C PRO A 85 15.83 -2.87 -10.59
N ASP A 86 15.38 -1.65 -10.87
CA ASP A 86 15.96 -0.35 -10.51
C ASP A 86 15.82 0.04 -9.03
N GLY A 87 15.12 -0.78 -8.23
CA GLY A 87 15.00 -0.59 -6.78
C GLY A 87 13.83 0.30 -6.36
N PHE A 88 12.95 0.68 -7.28
CA PHE A 88 11.77 1.47 -6.97
C PHE A 88 10.54 0.59 -6.74
N LEU A 89 9.64 1.05 -5.88
CA LEU A 89 8.35 0.41 -5.64
C LEU A 89 7.32 0.92 -6.66
N TYR A 90 6.78 0.01 -7.46
CA TYR A 90 5.78 0.30 -8.49
C TYR A 90 4.40 -0.14 -8.03
N ILE A 91 3.44 0.80 -8.07
CA ILE A 91 2.05 0.59 -7.67
C ILE A 91 1.14 1.14 -8.78
N PRO A 92 0.69 0.31 -9.74
CA PRO A 92 -0.33 0.73 -10.69
C PRO A 92 -1.68 0.88 -9.98
N PHE A 93 -2.26 2.07 -10.10
CA PHE A 93 -3.63 2.33 -9.70
C PHE A 93 -4.58 2.04 -10.87
N GLY A 94 -5.74 1.47 -10.57
CA GLY A 94 -6.83 1.49 -11.54
C GLY A 94 -7.38 2.92 -11.72
N ASP A 95 -8.27 3.08 -12.68
CA ASP A 95 -8.87 4.39 -13.02
C ASP A 95 -9.85 4.91 -11.96
N GLY A 96 -9.95 4.22 -10.83
CA GLY A 96 -10.81 4.60 -9.73
C GLY A 96 -12.26 4.22 -9.95
N GLY A 97 -12.63 3.61 -11.09
CA GLY A 97 -13.97 3.10 -11.39
C GLY A 97 -14.92 4.13 -11.99
N SER A 98 -16.19 3.73 -12.15
CA SER A 98 -17.24 4.46 -12.91
C SER A 98 -16.98 4.56 -14.44
N ARG A 99 -17.97 5.02 -15.22
CA ARG A 99 -17.78 5.24 -16.67
C ARG A 99 -16.91 6.49 -16.90
N GLY A 100 -15.72 6.31 -17.47
CA GLY A 100 -14.93 7.38 -18.08
C GLY A 100 -13.95 8.13 -17.17
N ASP A 101 -13.43 7.52 -16.09
CA ASP A 101 -12.51 8.14 -15.11
C ASP A 101 -12.98 9.55 -14.67
N PRO A 102 -14.17 9.66 -14.04
CA PRO A 102 -14.76 10.96 -13.70
C PRO A 102 -13.93 11.74 -12.67
N THR A 103 -13.02 11.08 -11.97
CA THR A 103 -12.13 11.69 -10.96
C THR A 103 -10.72 11.96 -11.48
N ALA A 104 -10.43 11.65 -12.75
CA ALA A 104 -9.09 11.73 -13.35
C ALA A 104 -8.02 11.04 -12.48
N THR A 105 -8.37 9.92 -11.85
CA THR A 105 -7.53 9.19 -10.91
C THR A 105 -6.25 8.71 -11.59
N VAL A 106 -6.32 8.25 -12.85
CA VAL A 106 -5.13 7.85 -13.62
C VAL A 106 -4.16 9.01 -13.83
N ARG A 107 -4.69 10.24 -13.97
CA ARG A 107 -3.88 11.45 -14.22
C ARG A 107 -3.23 11.96 -12.93
N THR A 108 -3.93 11.84 -11.81
CA THR A 108 -3.50 12.32 -10.49
C THR A 108 -2.58 11.33 -9.79
N ALA A 109 -2.80 10.03 -9.99
CA ALA A 109 -2.00 8.94 -9.44
C ALA A 109 -0.76 8.58 -10.29
N ARG A 110 -0.43 9.40 -11.31
CA ARG A 110 0.90 9.41 -11.93
C ARG A 110 1.91 9.97 -10.92
N ALA A 111 2.16 9.26 -9.83
CA ALA A 111 3.06 9.73 -8.80
C ALA A 111 3.94 8.61 -8.24
N CYS A 112 5.23 8.91 -8.37
CA CYS A 112 6.30 8.66 -7.40
C CYS A 112 6.95 7.26 -7.38
N LEU A 113 7.97 7.20 -8.23
CA LEU A 113 9.20 6.44 -8.13
C LEU A 113 9.91 6.73 -6.78
N ALA A 114 9.50 6.08 -5.69
CA ALA A 114 10.08 6.32 -4.36
C ALA A 114 11.25 5.35 -4.07
N ARG A 115 12.46 5.89 -3.88
CA ARG A 115 13.62 5.14 -3.36
C ARG A 115 13.60 5.27 -1.84
N PHE A 116 13.17 4.22 -1.15
CA PHE A 116 13.28 4.17 0.31
C PHE A 116 14.69 3.71 0.69
N SER A 117 15.52 4.63 1.18
CA SER A 117 16.71 4.26 1.95
C SER A 117 16.27 4.16 3.41
N ALA A 118 16.31 2.96 3.98
CA ALA A 118 16.18 2.80 5.41
C ALA A 118 17.41 3.45 6.07
N SER A 119 17.27 4.69 6.55
CA SER A 119 18.21 5.22 7.52
C SER A 119 17.95 4.53 8.85
N THR A 120 18.86 3.65 9.27
CA THR A 120 18.93 3.15 10.64
C THR A 120 18.93 4.36 11.60
N PRO A 121 18.09 4.42 12.64
CA PRO A 121 18.27 5.42 13.69
C PRO A 121 19.64 5.15 14.34
N ALA A 122 20.50 6.15 14.35
CA ALA A 122 21.68 6.15 15.20
C ALA A 122 21.23 6.51 16.63
N GLY A 123 21.61 5.68 17.61
CA GLY A 123 21.44 5.97 19.04
C GLY A 123 20.85 4.82 19.82
#